data_AF-A0AB35WYQ0-F1
#
_entry.id   AF-A0AB35WYQ0-F1
#
_cell.length_a   1.000
_cell.length_b   1.000
_cell.length_c   1.000
_cell.angle_alpha   90.00
_cell.angle_beta   90.00
_cell.angle_gamma   90.00
#
_symmetry.space_group_name_H-M   'P 1'
#
loop_
_entity.id
_entity.type
_entity.pdbx_description
1 polymer ?
#
loop_
_entity_poly.entity_id
_entity_poly.type
_entity_poly.pdbx_seq_one_letter_code
_entity_poly.pdbx_strand_id
1 'polypeptide(L)' 'MNIDKSKLQPLLWSVVAAWSAGDQDLQVHTDALDEFLGVQTVEEVALSLLAEIEQMNTRVRAAEKQLGEVALG' A
#
# COMPACT_ATOMS: atom_id res chain seq x y z
N MET A 1 -7.48 5.43 -4.53
CA MET A 1 -6.76 6.39 -3.65
C MET A 1 -5.67 7.08 -4.45
N ASN A 2 -5.23 8.31 -4.10
CA ASN A 2 -4.13 9.01 -4.80
C ASN A 2 -2.94 9.23 -3.86
N ILE A 3 -2.34 8.13 -3.39
CA ILE A 3 -1.14 8.15 -2.55
C ILE A 3 0.07 7.67 -3.35
N ASP A 4 1.21 8.33 -3.19
CA ASP A 4 2.45 7.89 -3.80
C ASP A 4 3.02 6.69 -3.03
N LYS A 5 2.69 5.48 -3.50
CA LYS A 5 3.11 4.22 -2.85
C LYS A 5 4.63 4.09 -2.74
N SER A 6 5.39 4.75 -3.63
CA SER A 6 6.86 4.72 -3.60
C SER A 6 7.44 5.53 -2.44
N LYS A 7 6.71 6.57 -1.98
CA LYS A 7 7.07 7.37 -0.80
C LYS A 7 6.49 6.80 0.49
N LEU A 8 5.32 6.13 0.41
CA LEU A 8 4.69 5.48 1.55
C LEU A 8 5.56 4.36 2.15
N GLN A 9 6.10 3.49 1.29
CA GLN A 9 6.89 2.32 1.73
C GLN A 9 8.07 2.69 2.65
N PRO A 10 8.99 3.60 2.26
CA PRO A 10 10.14 3.94 3.12
C PRO A 10 9.72 4.58 4.44
N LEU A 11 8.63 5.36 4.47
CA LEU A 11 8.12 5.96 5.71
C LEU A 11 7.60 4.89 6.67
N LEU A 12 6.79 3.95 6.18
CA LEU A 12 6.32 2.81 6.97
C LEU A 12 7.49 1.98 7.52
N TRP A 13 8.52 1.72 6.70
CA TRP A 13 9.69 0.95 7.13
C TRP A 13 10.52 1.68 8.17
N SER A 14 10.61 3.01 8.09
CA SER A 14 11.28 3.83 9.09
C SER A 14 10.62 3.71 10.46
N VAL A 15 9.28 3.79 10.52
CA VAL A 15 8.51 3.63 11.76
C VAL A 15 8.70 2.23 12.33
N VAL A 16 8.59 1.18 11.50
CA VAL A 16 8.76 -0.21 11.94
C VAL A 16 10.17 -0.46 12.47
N ALA A 17 11.19 0.07 11.78
CA ALA A 17 12.59 -0.08 12.20
C ALA A 17 12.83 0.58 13.57
N ALA A 18 12.41 1.84 13.73
CA ALA A 18 12.56 2.57 14.98
C ALA A 18 11.81 1.90 16.16
N TRP A 19 10.57 1.45 15.91
CA TRP A 19 9.81 0.70 16.91
C TRP A 19 10.50 -0.60 17.30
N SER A 20 10.99 -1.36 16.33
CA SER A 20 11.66 -2.64 16.57
C SER A 20 12.99 -2.50 17.34
N ALA A 21 13.68 -1.37 17.16
CA ALA A 21 14.93 -1.07 17.85
C ALA A 21 14.73 -0.45 19.25
N GLY A 22 13.49 -0.10 19.62
CA GLY A 22 13.22 0.71 20.82
C GLY A 22 13.86 2.10 20.73
N ASP A 23 13.95 2.63 19.51
CA ASP A 23 14.63 3.88 19.21
C ASP A 23 13.88 5.08 19.84
N GLN A 24 14.63 6.06 20.33
CA GLN A 24 14.07 7.31 20.85
C GLN A 24 13.47 8.18 19.74
N ASP A 25 13.90 7.95 18.49
CA ASP A 25 13.44 8.70 17.31
C ASP A 25 12.12 8.18 16.71
N LEU A 26 11.46 7.19 17.35
CA LEU A 26 10.17 6.66 16.88
C LEU A 26 9.14 7.76 16.59
N GLN A 27 9.06 8.78 17.46
CA GLN A 27 8.13 9.89 17.30
C GLN A 27 8.37 10.68 16.00
N VAL A 28 9.63 10.91 15.64
CA VAL A 28 9.99 11.65 14.41
C VAL A 28 9.51 10.90 13.17
N HIS A 29 9.65 9.59 13.18
CA HIS A 29 9.21 8.75 12.06
C HIS A 29 7.69 8.64 11.97
N THR A 30 6.98 8.57 13.10
CA THR A 30 5.52 8.60 13.11
C THR A 30 4.98 9.95 12.67
N ASP A 31 5.59 11.06 13.09
CA ASP A 31 5.19 12.41 12.68
C ASP A 31 5.37 12.62 11.16
N ALA A 32 6.50 12.15 10.61
CA ALA A 32 6.74 12.22 9.17
C ALA A 32 5.76 11.36 8.36
N LEU A 33 5.34 10.21 8.90
CA LEU A 33 4.31 9.37 8.29
C LEU A 33 2.95 10.06 8.36
N ASP A 34 2.57 10.62 9.51
CA ASP A 34 1.29 11.31 9.69
C ASP A 34 1.19 12.55 8.79
N GLU A 35 2.26 13.34 8.67
CA GLU A 35 2.33 14.47 7.74
C GLU A 35 2.13 14.01 6.28
N PHE A 36 2.74 12.89 5.89
CA PHE A 36 2.59 12.33 4.55
C PHE A 36 1.16 11.82 4.27
N LEU A 37 0.51 11.22 5.28
CA LEU A 37 -0.85 10.69 5.17
C LEU A 37 -1.93 11.78 5.23
N GLY A 38 -1.60 12.92 5.87
CA GLY A 38 -2.51 14.05 6.01
C GLY A 38 -3.71 13.70 6.88
N VAL A 39 -4.89 13.60 6.26
CA VAL A 39 -6.15 13.27 6.96
C VAL A 39 -6.44 11.78 7.00
N GLN A 40 -5.70 10.98 6.23
CA GLN A 40 -5.93 9.54 6.16
C GLN A 40 -5.18 8.83 7.28
N THR A 41 -5.80 7.80 7.84
CA THR A 41 -5.11 6.90 8.77
C THR A 41 -4.34 5.82 8.00
N VAL A 42 -3.33 5.23 8.64
CA VAL A 42 -2.62 4.06 8.12
C VAL A 42 -3.60 2.93 7.77
N GLU A 43 -4.65 2.73 8.58
CA GLU A 43 -5.68 1.72 8.37
C GLU A 43 -6.48 1.98 7.08
N GLU A 44 -6.96 3.20 6.87
CA GLU A 44 -7.71 3.56 5.65
C GLU A 44 -6.87 3.38 4.38
N VAL A 45 -5.57 3.72 4.45
CA VAL A 45 -4.63 3.49 3.36
C VAL A 45 -4.43 1.99 3.13
N ALA A 46 -4.23 1.20 4.19
CA ALA A 46 -4.06 -0.25 4.08
C ALA A 46 -5.29 -0.93 3.46
N LEU A 47 -6.49 -0.60 3.94
CA LEU A 47 -7.76 -1.13 3.39
C LEU A 47 -7.93 -0.75 1.92
N SER A 48 -7.58 0.49 1.55
CA SER A 48 -7.63 0.94 0.15
C SER A 48 -6.64 0.18 -0.74
N LEU A 49 -5.41 -0.08 -0.26
CA LEU A 49 -4.43 -0.88 -1.00
C LEU A 49 -4.87 -2.32 -1.20
N LEU A 50 -5.50 -2.93 -0.19
CA LEU A 50 -6.06 -4.28 -0.29
C LEU A 50 -7.17 -4.35 -1.35
N ALA A 51 -8.09 -3.38 -1.34
CA ALA A 51 -9.14 -3.28 -2.35
C ALA A 51 -8.57 -3.09 -3.77
N GLU A 52 -7.53 -2.26 -3.93
CA GLU A 52 -6.85 -2.08 -5.23
C GLU A 52 -6.19 -3.37 -5.73
N ILE A 53 -5.58 -4.16 -4.85
CA ILE A 53 -5.00 -5.47 -5.19
C ILE A 53 -6.10 -6.45 -5.63
N GLU A 54 -7.21 -6.51 -4.91
CA GLU A 54 -8.34 -7.39 -5.25
C GLU A 54 -8.94 -7.05 -6.62
N GLN A 55 -9.13 -5.76 -6.90
CA GLN A 55 -9.59 -5.28 -8.21
C GLN A 55 -8.60 -5.65 -9.31
N MET A 56 -7.30 -5.50 -9.08
CA MET A 56 -6.27 -5.84 -10.06
C MET A 56 -6.25 -7.35 -10.34
N ASN A 57 -6.32 -8.18 -9.30
CA ASN A 57 -6.42 -9.63 -9.44
C ASN A 57 -7.66 -10.07 -10.22
N THR A 58 -8.79 -9.43 -9.98
CA THR A 58 -10.04 -9.70 -10.72
C THR A 58 -9.87 -9.38 -12.21
N ARG A 59 -9.24 -8.26 -12.53
CA ARG A 59 -8.96 -7.86 -13.93
C ARG A 59 -7.99 -8.80 -14.62
N VAL A 60 -6.93 -9.23 -13.93
CA VAL A 60 -5.97 -10.21 -14.47
C VAL A 60 -6.68 -11.52 -14.81
N ARG A 61 -7.48 -12.06 -13.90
CA ARG A 61 -8.26 -13.30 -14.15
C ARG A 61 -9.23 -13.17 -15.32
N ALA A 62 -9.90 -12.03 -15.44
CA ALA A 62 -10.80 -11.76 -16.56
C ALA A 62 -10.04 -11.72 -17.90
N ALA A 63 -8.88 -11.07 -17.93
CA ALA A 63 -8.03 -11.00 -19.11
C ALA A 63 -7.46 -12.38 -19.49
N GLU A 64 -7.03 -13.18 -18.52
CA GLU A 64 -6.57 -14.57 -18.74
C GLU A 64 -7.68 -15.43 -19.38
N LYS A 65 -8.92 -15.29 -18.90
CA LYS A 65 -10.07 -16.00 -19.49
C LYS A 65 -10.31 -15.60 -20.95
N GLN A 66 -10.30 -14.29 -21.24
CA GLN A 66 -10.47 -13.78 -22.60
C GLN A 66 -9.37 -14.27 -23.55
N LEU A 67 -8.11 -14.28 -23.10
CA LEU A 67 -6.99 -14.81 -23.87
C LEU A 67 -7.15 -16.31 -24.17
N GLY A 68 -7.62 -17.09 -23.19
CA GLY A 68 -7.92 -18.52 -23.40
C GLY A 68 -9.03 -18.76 -24.42
N GLU A 69 -10.08 -17.94 -24.41
CA GLU A 69 -11.19 -18.03 -25.38
C GLU A 69 -10.73 -17.67 -26.81
N VAL A 70 -9.83 -16.68 -26.97
CA VAL A 70 -9.26 -16.30 -28.27
C VAL A 70 -8.23 -17.33 -28.78
N ALA A 71 -7.49 -17.99 -27.89
CA ALA A 71 -6.48 -18.99 -28.29
C ALA A 71 -7.09 -20.34 -28.70
N LEU A 72 -8.34 -20.62 -28.31
CA LEU A 72 -9.05 -21.88 -28.57
C LEU A 72 -10.17 -21.75 -29.63
N GLY A 73 -10.48 -20.53 -30.07
CA GLY A 73 -11.46 -20.23 -31.13
C GLY A 73 -10.80 -19.92 -32.46
#